data_AF-L7TY88-F1
#
_entry.id   AF-L7TY88-F1
#
_cell.length_a   1.000
_cell.length_b   1.000
_cell.length_c   1.000
_cell.angle_alpha   90.00
_cell.angle_beta   90.00
_cell.angle_gamma   90.00
#
_symmetry.space_group_name_H-M   'P 1'
#
loop_
_entity.id
_entity.type
_entity.pdbx_description
1 polymer ?
#
loop_
_entity_poly.entity_id
_entity_poly.type
_entity_poly.pdbx_seq_one_letter_code
_entity_poly.pdbx_strand_id
1 'polypeptide(L)'
;MSTLSVYHRPLSEPLPPTVADDARFRLHAWTPARRTVAMLAQAVALGSLLFFIGWLLKDILAGEQTLTPEPLVLGLLAGVGVPLLLVAALRFLARATLEVGDTDVTLTLRTRAMLEIPFHTVTAVRPWTLPLPGPGVVLRLTSGRELEYGLEAEDALPLLEVLRRHGATLGDAASHPVLRYGQARKALWRKRWYHLLLKLVVFPVVPAAIFFRAHQYIAFGGAFGEYHQRGLAAYLGTFARYYAPVALSLLLIACLWRGVTELVSFATAWGAPSWTRGARRSVEWLGRLIFYAGILAFTAWRFLA
;
A
#
# COMPACT_ATOMS: atom_id res chain seq x y z
N MET A 1 0.94 12.26 -42.93
CA MET A 1 2.00 11.49 -42.23
C MET A 1 2.82 12.48 -41.41
N SER A 2 2.43 12.73 -40.15
CA SER A 2 3.18 13.61 -39.25
C SER A 2 4.05 12.75 -38.36
N THR A 3 5.35 12.87 -38.56
CA THR A 3 6.41 12.24 -37.78
C THR A 3 6.33 12.73 -36.32
N LEU A 4 6.23 11.79 -35.38
CA LEU A 4 6.54 12.03 -33.97
C LEU A 4 7.99 12.54 -33.91
N SER A 5 8.17 13.85 -33.79
CA SER A 5 9.47 14.44 -33.54
C SER A 5 9.80 14.21 -32.08
N VAL A 6 10.53 13.12 -31.80
CA VAL A 6 11.16 12.88 -30.50
C VAL A 6 12.32 13.87 -30.40
N TYR A 7 12.05 15.08 -29.93
CA TYR A 7 13.07 16.11 -29.80
C TYR A 7 13.86 15.87 -28.52
N HIS A 8 15.05 15.28 -28.65
CA HIS A 8 16.05 15.28 -27.59
C HIS A 8 16.73 16.66 -27.57
N ARG A 9 16.22 17.61 -26.77
CA ARG A 9 16.87 18.92 -26.61
C ARG A 9 18.04 18.81 -25.60
N PRO A 10 19.29 19.15 -25.97
CA PRO A 10 20.39 19.26 -25.02
C PRO A 10 20.23 20.50 -24.12
N LEU A 11 20.53 20.32 -22.83
CA LEU A 11 20.25 21.21 -21.68
C LEU A 11 21.18 22.45 -21.57
N SER A 12 21.34 23.26 -22.61
CA SER A 12 22.15 24.50 -22.51
C SER A 12 21.39 25.81 -22.66
N GLU A 13 20.07 25.79 -22.87
CA GLU A 13 19.26 27.02 -22.86
C GLU A 13 18.39 27.10 -21.59
N PRO A 14 18.53 28.14 -20.76
CA PRO A 14 17.58 28.40 -19.69
C PRO A 14 16.22 28.76 -20.32
N LEU A 15 15.16 28.03 -19.95
CA LEU A 15 13.79 28.36 -20.37
C LEU A 15 13.43 29.79 -19.92
N PRO A 16 12.76 30.59 -20.77
CA PRO A 16 12.18 31.84 -20.32
C PRO A 16 11.13 31.53 -19.23
N PRO A 17 11.01 32.38 -18.18
CA PRO A 17 10.00 32.20 -17.15
C PRO A 17 8.64 32.60 -17.73
N THR A 18 7.94 31.65 -18.35
CA THR A 18 6.54 31.84 -18.76
C THR A 18 5.67 31.67 -17.53
N VAL A 19 4.95 32.74 -17.18
CA VAL A 19 3.94 32.76 -16.12
C VAL A 19 2.70 32.05 -16.65
N ALA A 20 2.43 30.84 -16.18
CA ALA A 20 1.17 30.13 -16.36
C ALA A 20 0.90 29.25 -15.12
N ASP A 21 -0.36 28.89 -14.90
CA ASP A 21 -0.87 28.22 -13.71
C ASP A 21 -0.38 26.75 -13.64
N ASP A 22 0.92 26.56 -13.39
CA ASP A 22 1.64 25.29 -13.56
C ASP A 22 1.18 24.24 -12.53
N ALA A 23 0.24 23.39 -12.95
CA ALA A 23 -0.17 22.24 -12.17
C ALA A 23 0.90 21.14 -12.26
N ARG A 24 1.86 21.15 -11.32
CA ARG A 24 2.90 20.09 -11.21
C ARG A 24 2.40 18.87 -10.44
N PHE A 25 2.40 17.71 -11.08
CA PHE A 25 2.02 16.43 -10.47
C PHE A 25 3.22 15.50 -10.31
N ARG A 26 3.34 14.87 -9.13
CA ARG A 26 4.32 13.79 -8.89
C ARG A 26 3.66 12.45 -9.17
N LEU A 27 4.22 11.68 -10.10
CA LEU A 27 3.69 10.39 -10.52
C LEU A 27 4.82 9.39 -10.80
N HIS A 28 4.47 8.17 -11.21
CA HIS A 28 5.46 7.19 -11.65
C HIS A 28 5.18 6.76 -13.09
N ALA A 29 6.19 6.86 -13.96
CA ALA A 29 6.15 6.45 -15.36
C ALA A 29 6.69 5.02 -15.49
N TRP A 30 5.80 4.08 -15.79
CA TRP A 30 6.10 2.67 -15.91
C TRP A 30 6.22 2.24 -17.36
N THR A 31 7.31 1.55 -17.70
CA THR A 31 7.34 0.72 -18.90
C THR A 31 6.59 -0.59 -18.66
N PRO A 32 6.02 -1.24 -19.70
CA PRO A 32 5.28 -2.49 -19.54
C PRO A 32 6.09 -3.57 -18.82
N ALA A 33 7.38 -3.72 -19.17
CA ALA A 33 8.26 -4.71 -18.55
C ALA A 33 8.43 -4.48 -17.04
N ARG A 34 8.73 -3.23 -16.63
CA ARG A 34 8.90 -2.89 -15.20
C ARG A 34 7.60 -3.06 -14.42
N ARG A 35 6.47 -2.73 -15.04
CA ARG A 35 5.15 -2.92 -14.45
C ARG A 35 4.87 -4.41 -14.20
N THR A 36 5.16 -5.28 -15.17
CA THR A 36 4.97 -6.73 -15.02
C THR A 36 5.83 -7.29 -13.88
N VAL A 37 7.10 -6.89 -13.78
CA VAL A 37 7.97 -7.32 -12.66
C VAL A 37 7.41 -6.84 -11.32
N ALA A 38 6.96 -5.58 -11.23
CA ALA A 38 6.34 -5.06 -10.02
C ALA A 38 5.05 -5.82 -9.65
N MET A 39 4.23 -6.18 -10.63
CA MET A 39 3.02 -6.97 -10.42
C MET A 39 3.33 -8.38 -9.91
N LEU A 40 4.30 -9.06 -10.51
CA LEU A 40 4.74 -10.39 -10.07
C LEU A 40 5.30 -10.35 -8.65
N ALA A 41 6.13 -9.36 -8.33
CA ALA A 41 6.66 -9.16 -6.98
C ALA A 41 5.53 -8.93 -5.95
N GLN A 42 4.51 -8.15 -6.29
CA GLN A 42 3.33 -7.98 -5.42
C GLN A 42 2.51 -9.26 -5.29
N ALA A 43 2.39 -10.06 -6.35
CA ALA A 43 1.69 -11.34 -6.30
C ALA A 43 2.41 -12.34 -5.37
N VAL A 44 3.75 -12.39 -5.41
CA VAL A 44 4.55 -13.18 -4.46
C VAL A 44 4.32 -12.71 -3.03
N ALA A 45 4.42 -11.40 -2.78
CA ALA A 45 4.16 -10.84 -1.46
C ALA A 45 2.76 -11.17 -0.93
N LEU A 46 1.73 -11.04 -1.78
CA LEU A 46 0.36 -11.37 -1.41
C LEU A 46 0.20 -12.87 -1.15
N GLY A 47 0.77 -13.73 -1.99
CA GLY A 47 0.73 -15.19 -1.83
C GLY A 47 1.38 -15.65 -0.53
N SER A 48 2.59 -15.15 -0.22
CA SER A 48 3.28 -15.44 1.04
C SER A 48 2.48 -14.95 2.25
N LEU A 49 1.90 -13.75 2.16
CA LEU A 49 1.08 -13.20 3.25
C LEU A 49 -0.18 -14.04 3.49
N LEU A 50 -0.88 -14.44 2.43
CA LEU A 50 -2.07 -15.31 2.53
C LEU A 50 -1.71 -16.68 3.10
N PHE A 51 -0.56 -17.23 2.72
CA PHE A 51 -0.05 -18.48 3.29
C PHE A 51 0.13 -18.39 4.81
N PHE A 52 0.83 -17.36 5.31
CA PHE A 52 1.04 -17.20 6.76
C PHE A 52 -0.25 -16.89 7.53
N ILE A 53 -1.17 -16.12 6.92
CA ILE A 53 -2.50 -15.90 7.51
C ILE A 53 -3.27 -17.23 7.60
N GLY A 54 -3.26 -18.04 6.54
CA GLY A 54 -3.93 -19.34 6.53
C GLY A 54 -3.36 -20.29 7.58
N TRP A 55 -2.03 -20.33 7.73
CA TRP A 55 -1.38 -21.11 8.78
C TRP A 55 -1.75 -20.60 10.17
N LEU A 56 -1.75 -19.29 10.41
CA LEU A 56 -2.19 -18.74 11.70
C LEU A 56 -3.64 -19.12 12.03
N LEU A 57 -4.55 -19.05 11.05
CA LEU A 57 -5.94 -19.44 11.26
C LEU A 57 -6.07 -20.94 11.58
N LYS A 58 -5.28 -21.79 10.92
CA LYS A 58 -5.21 -23.22 11.24
C LYS A 58 -4.76 -23.44 12.69
N ASP A 59 -3.69 -22.78 13.13
CA ASP A 59 -3.16 -22.87 14.50
C ASP A 59 -4.22 -22.41 15.53
N ILE A 60 -4.89 -21.28 15.28
CA ILE A 60 -5.97 -20.77 16.14
C ILE A 60 -7.12 -21.77 16.25
N LEU A 61 -7.55 -22.38 15.14
CA LEU A 61 -8.67 -23.33 15.12
C LEU A 61 -8.32 -24.67 15.77
N ALA A 62 -7.08 -25.14 15.60
CA ALA A 62 -6.58 -26.36 16.23
C ALA A 62 -6.24 -26.15 17.72
N GLY A 63 -6.09 -24.89 18.16
CA GLY A 63 -5.58 -24.58 19.51
C GLY A 63 -4.11 -24.90 19.67
N GLU A 64 -3.37 -25.02 18.57
CA GLU A 64 -1.94 -25.32 18.54
C GLU A 64 -1.11 -24.04 18.34
N GLN A 65 0.16 -24.09 18.72
CA GLN A 65 1.12 -23.02 18.48
C GLN A 65 2.33 -23.56 17.72
N THR A 66 2.13 -23.89 16.44
CA THR A 66 3.18 -24.45 15.58
C THR A 66 3.99 -23.37 14.88
N LEU A 67 3.40 -22.19 14.68
CA LEU A 67 4.06 -20.99 14.17
C LEU A 67 5.07 -20.44 15.19
N THR A 68 6.33 -20.86 15.04
CA THR A 68 7.44 -20.29 15.78
C THR A 68 7.86 -18.93 15.21
N PRO A 69 8.29 -17.97 16.05
CA PRO A 69 8.62 -16.61 15.59
C PRO A 69 9.72 -16.55 14.53
N GLU A 70 10.78 -17.36 14.67
CA GLU A 70 11.96 -17.30 13.80
C GLU A 70 11.65 -17.62 12.31
N PRO A 71 11.08 -18.78 11.95
CA PRO A 71 10.75 -19.06 10.55
C PRO A 71 9.65 -18.14 10.03
N LEU A 72 8.76 -17.66 10.90
CA LEU A 72 7.75 -16.68 10.51
C LEU A 72 8.39 -15.34 10.12
N VAL A 73 9.30 -14.80 10.92
CA VAL A 73 10.00 -13.55 10.59
C VAL A 73 10.82 -13.71 9.31
N LEU A 74 11.62 -14.77 9.19
CA LEU A 74 12.41 -15.04 7.99
C LEU A 74 11.52 -15.20 6.76
N GLY A 75 10.43 -15.96 6.88
CA GLY A 75 9.47 -16.17 5.81
C GLY A 75 8.73 -14.91 5.40
N LEU A 76 8.34 -14.04 6.35
CA LEU A 76 7.74 -12.74 6.05
C LEU A 76 8.76 -11.78 5.41
N LEU A 77 10.01 -11.76 5.87
CA LEU A 77 11.04 -10.92 5.27
C LEU A 77 11.35 -11.36 3.83
N ALA A 78 11.55 -12.65 3.60
CA ALA A 78 11.84 -13.20 2.28
C ALA A 78 10.62 -13.12 1.34
N GLY A 79 9.45 -13.53 1.82
CA GLY A 79 8.23 -13.63 1.02
C GLY A 79 7.51 -12.30 0.81
N VAL A 80 7.57 -11.36 1.78
CA VAL A 80 6.86 -10.08 1.72
C VAL A 80 7.83 -8.90 1.67
N GLY A 81 8.82 -8.87 2.56
CA GLY A 81 9.77 -7.75 2.66
C GLY A 81 10.58 -7.52 1.38
N VAL A 82 11.26 -8.56 0.88
CA VAL A 82 12.11 -8.48 -0.32
C VAL A 82 11.30 -8.07 -1.58
N PRO A 83 10.14 -8.68 -1.89
CA PRO A 83 9.37 -8.26 -3.06
C PRO A 83 8.82 -6.83 -2.93
N LEU A 84 8.42 -6.40 -1.73
CA LEU A 84 7.97 -5.02 -1.53
C LEU A 84 9.12 -4.01 -1.66
N LEU A 85 10.33 -4.36 -1.22
CA LEU A 85 11.54 -3.55 -1.45
C LEU A 85 11.86 -3.45 -2.94
N LEU A 86 11.74 -4.55 -3.69
CA LEU A 86 11.89 -4.53 -5.15
C LEU A 86 10.88 -3.59 -5.81
N VAL A 87 9.60 -3.65 -5.42
CA VAL A 87 8.57 -2.71 -5.91
C VAL A 87 8.90 -1.28 -5.54
N ALA A 88 9.38 -1.02 -4.33
CA ALA A 88 9.79 0.31 -3.89
C ALA A 88 10.99 0.84 -4.69
N ALA A 89 11.98 0.00 -4.99
CA ALA A 89 13.11 0.32 -5.84
C ALA A 89 12.66 0.62 -7.28
N LEU A 90 11.78 -0.20 -7.84
CA LEU A 90 11.22 0.04 -9.18
C LEU A 90 10.41 1.35 -9.23
N ARG A 91 9.58 1.65 -8.21
CA ARG A 91 8.90 2.94 -8.08
C ARG A 91 9.90 4.10 -8.00
N PHE A 92 10.95 3.94 -7.20
CA PHE A 92 11.99 4.95 -7.06
C PHE A 92 12.67 5.26 -8.40
N LEU A 93 12.92 4.25 -9.23
CA LEU A 93 13.46 4.39 -10.58
C LEU A 93 12.43 4.95 -11.58
N ALA A 94 11.15 4.65 -11.39
CA ALA A 94 10.04 5.09 -12.23
C ALA A 94 9.50 6.48 -11.87
N ARG A 95 10.08 7.20 -10.89
CA ARG A 95 9.63 8.55 -10.52
C ARG A 95 9.64 9.48 -11.73
N ALA A 96 8.55 10.20 -11.91
CA ALA A 96 8.43 11.23 -12.93
C ALA A 96 7.59 12.40 -12.41
N THR A 97 7.84 13.57 -12.97
CA THR A 97 7.04 14.76 -12.75
C THR A 97 6.32 15.08 -14.04
N LEU A 98 5.03 15.39 -13.92
CA LEU A 98 4.22 15.88 -15.02
C LEU A 98 3.96 17.35 -14.77
N GLU A 99 4.40 18.18 -15.68
CA GLU A 99 4.13 19.61 -15.72
C GLU A 99 3.14 19.86 -16.83
N VAL A 100 2.13 20.67 -16.53
CA VAL A 100 1.06 21.02 -17.46
C VAL A 100 1.24 22.50 -17.74
N GLY A 101 1.74 22.81 -18.94
CA GLY A 101 1.79 24.17 -19.45
C GLY A 101 0.51 24.52 -20.22
N ASP A 102 0.50 25.67 -20.89
CA ASP A 102 -0.68 26.15 -21.62
C ASP A 102 -0.98 25.33 -22.89
N THR A 103 0.05 24.80 -23.55
CA THR A 103 -0.07 24.15 -24.87
C THR A 103 0.41 22.70 -24.92
N ASP A 104 1.16 22.28 -23.91
CA ASP A 104 1.80 20.98 -23.84
C ASP A 104 1.85 20.42 -22.41
N VAL A 105 2.00 19.10 -22.35
CA VAL A 105 2.27 18.37 -21.12
C VAL A 105 3.70 17.88 -21.18
N THR A 106 4.52 18.36 -20.25
CA THR A 106 5.92 17.95 -20.15
C THR A 106 6.05 16.85 -19.11
N LEU A 107 6.44 15.65 -19.55
CA LEU A 107 6.79 14.55 -18.67
C LEU A 107 8.30 14.53 -18.45
N THR A 108 8.75 14.90 -17.26
CA THR A 108 10.15 14.79 -16.85
C THR A 108 10.38 13.48 -16.13
N LEU A 109 11.16 12.60 -16.74
CA LEU A 109 11.58 11.35 -16.13
C LEU A 109 12.73 11.59 -15.15
N ARG A 110 12.91 10.69 -14.18
CA ARG A 110 14.06 10.72 -13.26
C ARG A 110 15.42 10.78 -13.98
N THR A 111 15.53 10.15 -15.16
CA THR A 111 16.73 10.18 -16.01
C THR A 111 17.02 11.55 -16.63
N ARG A 112 16.25 12.59 -16.27
CA ARG A 112 16.25 13.93 -16.88
C ARG A 112 15.86 13.95 -18.36
N ALA A 113 15.39 12.82 -18.89
CA ALA A 113 14.73 12.81 -20.18
C ALA A 113 13.40 13.56 -20.04
N MET A 114 13.17 14.51 -20.94
CA MET A 114 11.97 15.32 -21.00
C MET A 114 11.19 14.91 -22.24
N LEU A 115 9.92 14.57 -22.04
CA LEU A 115 9.02 14.22 -23.12
C LEU A 115 7.90 15.25 -23.15
N GLU A 116 7.95 16.12 -24.16
CA GLU A 116 6.89 17.09 -24.44
C GLU A 116 5.77 16.40 -25.24
N ILE A 117 4.56 16.42 -24.68
CA ILE A 117 3.36 15.83 -25.29
C ILE A 117 2.38 16.97 -25.52
N PRO A 118 2.24 17.47 -26.76
CA PRO A 118 1.25 18.51 -27.06
C PRO A 118 -0.18 18.03 -26.79
N PHE A 119 -1.04 18.87 -26.19
CA PHE A 119 -2.41 18.46 -25.83
C PHE A 119 -3.23 17.97 -27.00
N HIS A 120 -3.07 18.59 -28.18
CA HIS A 120 -3.77 18.19 -29.40
C HIS A 120 -3.44 16.76 -29.84
N THR A 121 -2.33 16.19 -29.35
CA THR A 121 -1.94 14.81 -29.62
C THR A 121 -2.64 13.84 -28.67
N VAL A 122 -3.17 14.28 -27.52
CA VAL A 122 -3.84 13.40 -26.56
C VAL A 122 -5.31 13.26 -26.95
N THR A 123 -5.67 12.11 -27.51
CA THR A 123 -7.06 11.83 -27.91
C THR A 123 -7.89 11.34 -26.75
N ALA A 124 -7.36 10.40 -25.96
CA ALA A 124 -8.12 9.77 -24.88
C ALA A 124 -7.23 9.37 -23.71
N VAL A 125 -7.82 9.26 -22.52
CA VAL A 125 -7.15 8.74 -21.33
C VAL A 125 -7.81 7.43 -20.92
N ARG A 126 -7.02 6.34 -20.85
CA ARG A 126 -7.53 5.02 -20.50
C ARG A 126 -7.01 4.60 -19.12
N PRO A 127 -7.89 4.42 -18.12
CA PRO A 127 -7.50 3.85 -16.84
C PRO A 127 -6.99 2.43 -17.00
N TRP A 128 -6.08 2.01 -16.13
CA TRP A 128 -5.67 0.61 -16.06
C TRP A 128 -6.84 -0.27 -15.61
N THR A 129 -6.94 -1.48 -16.17
CA THR A 129 -7.94 -2.48 -15.77
C THR A 129 -7.66 -3.02 -14.37
N LEU A 130 -6.39 -3.24 -14.05
CA LEU A 130 -5.93 -3.74 -12.76
C LEU A 130 -5.11 -2.65 -12.02
N PRO A 131 -5.44 -2.34 -10.75
CA PRO A 131 -4.79 -1.29 -9.96
C PRO A 131 -3.43 -1.73 -9.39
N LEU A 132 -2.62 -2.44 -10.17
CA LEU A 132 -1.28 -2.90 -9.79
C LEU A 132 -0.22 -2.26 -10.71
N PRO A 133 0.91 -1.77 -10.16
CA PRO A 133 1.27 -1.73 -8.73
C PRO A 133 0.50 -0.68 -7.89
N GLY A 134 -0.24 0.19 -8.55
CA GLY A 134 -1.18 1.16 -7.98
C GLY A 134 -2.20 1.59 -9.04
N PRO A 135 -3.13 2.51 -8.70
CA PRO A 135 -4.03 3.10 -9.69
C PRO A 135 -3.21 3.92 -10.70
N GLY A 136 -3.56 3.78 -11.98
CA GLY A 136 -2.84 4.45 -13.06
C GLY A 136 -3.66 4.59 -14.33
N VAL A 137 -3.13 5.37 -15.26
CA VAL A 137 -3.73 5.68 -16.56
C VAL A 137 -2.69 5.55 -17.67
N VAL A 138 -3.16 5.31 -18.89
CA VAL A 138 -2.37 5.38 -20.12
C VAL A 138 -2.96 6.47 -21.00
N LEU A 139 -2.11 7.30 -21.58
CA LEU A 139 -2.52 8.31 -22.55
C LEU A 139 -2.54 7.70 -23.95
N ARG A 140 -3.64 7.86 -24.68
CA ARG A 140 -3.77 7.45 -26.08
C ARG A 140 -3.58 8.67 -26.97
N LEU A 141 -2.68 8.54 -27.94
CA LEU A 141 -2.30 9.59 -28.86
C LEU A 141 -3.20 9.59 -30.12
N THR A 142 -3.25 10.71 -30.84
CA THR A 142 -3.96 10.89 -32.12
C THR A 142 -3.46 9.94 -33.20
N SER A 143 -2.21 9.51 -33.11
CA SER A 143 -1.64 8.44 -33.95
C SER A 143 -2.29 7.07 -33.73
N GLY A 144 -3.23 6.94 -32.79
CA GLY A 144 -3.85 5.68 -32.39
C GLY A 144 -2.98 4.84 -31.44
N ARG A 145 -1.70 5.21 -31.26
CA ARG A 145 -0.77 4.53 -30.37
C ARG A 145 -1.00 4.96 -28.92
N GLU A 146 -0.81 4.02 -28.01
CA GLU A 146 -0.70 4.32 -26.58
C GLU A 146 0.69 4.84 -26.26
N LEU A 147 0.78 5.78 -25.32
CA LEU A 147 2.05 6.22 -24.78
C LEU A 147 2.77 5.01 -24.15
N GLU A 148 4.04 4.82 -24.50
CA GLU A 148 4.85 3.70 -24.00
C GLU A 148 4.93 3.64 -22.47
N TYR A 149 4.79 4.81 -21.83
CA TYR A 149 4.78 4.96 -20.39
C TYR A 149 3.35 4.99 -19.83
N GLY A 150 3.04 4.04 -18.95
CA GLY A 150 1.86 4.10 -18.10
C GLY A 150 2.11 4.97 -16.87
N LEU A 151 1.17 5.87 -16.56
CA LEU A 151 1.30 6.85 -15.48
C LEU A 151 0.55 6.34 -14.23
N GLU A 152 1.29 5.96 -13.19
CA GLU A 152 0.73 5.65 -11.86
C GLU A 152 0.61 6.94 -11.04
N ALA A 153 -0.61 7.24 -10.60
CA ALA A 153 -0.90 8.37 -9.72
C ALA A 153 -1.82 7.91 -8.58
N GLU A 154 -1.46 8.19 -7.32
CA GLU A 154 -2.27 7.81 -6.15
C GLU A 154 -3.72 8.33 -6.23
N ASP A 155 -3.91 9.44 -6.93
CA ASP A 155 -5.20 10.04 -7.26
C ASP A 155 -5.08 10.77 -8.58
N ALA A 156 -5.62 10.15 -9.63
CA ALA A 156 -5.53 10.64 -10.99
C ALA A 156 -6.62 11.68 -11.31
N LEU A 157 -7.62 11.90 -10.43
CA LEU A 157 -8.74 12.80 -10.75
C LEU A 157 -8.31 14.26 -10.96
N PRO A 158 -7.42 14.85 -10.13
CA PRO A 158 -6.92 16.20 -10.38
C PRO A 158 -6.18 16.32 -11.71
N LEU A 159 -5.43 15.28 -12.09
CA LEU A 159 -4.72 15.22 -13.37
C LEU A 159 -5.72 15.18 -14.52
N LEU A 160 -6.72 14.29 -14.46
CA LEU A 160 -7.77 14.22 -15.47
C LEU A 160 -8.49 15.56 -15.62
N GLU A 161 -8.84 16.22 -14.52
CA GLU A 161 -9.52 17.51 -14.57
C GLU A 161 -8.71 18.62 -15.25
N VAL A 162 -7.39 18.62 -15.06
CA VAL A 162 -6.49 19.54 -15.77
C VAL A 162 -6.43 19.20 -17.27
N LEU A 163 -6.34 17.91 -17.63
CA LEU A 163 -6.37 17.48 -19.04
C LEU A 163 -7.70 17.84 -19.71
N ARG A 164 -8.82 17.73 -18.99
CA ARG A 164 -10.16 18.12 -19.47
C ARG A 164 -10.21 19.59 -19.85
N ARG A 165 -9.65 20.46 -19.01
CA ARG A 165 -9.64 21.92 -19.24
C ARG A 165 -8.86 22.30 -20.49
N HIS A 166 -7.85 21.51 -20.87
CA HIS A 166 -7.04 21.71 -22.07
C HIS A 166 -7.55 20.92 -23.29
N GLY A 167 -8.83 20.49 -23.27
CA GLY A 167 -9.50 19.91 -24.43
C GLY A 167 -9.29 18.42 -24.67
N ALA A 168 -8.63 17.69 -23.76
CA ALA A 168 -8.51 16.24 -23.88
C ALA A 168 -9.88 15.57 -23.67
N THR A 169 -10.26 14.63 -24.55
CA THR A 169 -11.51 13.89 -24.37
C THR A 169 -11.29 12.79 -23.32
N LEU A 170 -11.95 12.94 -22.17
CA LEU A 170 -11.79 12.00 -21.06
C LEU A 170 -12.76 10.82 -21.12
N GLY A 171 -13.84 10.92 -21.90
CA GLY A 171 -14.94 9.96 -21.87
C GLY A 171 -15.36 9.61 -20.43
N ASP A 172 -15.59 8.32 -20.17
CA ASP A 172 -15.92 7.77 -18.85
C ASP A 172 -14.68 7.45 -17.98
N ALA A 173 -13.49 7.97 -18.33
CA ALA A 173 -12.28 7.68 -17.55
C ALA A 173 -12.39 8.13 -16.10
N ALA A 174 -13.02 9.29 -15.85
CA ALA A 174 -13.19 9.85 -14.50
C ALA A 174 -14.21 9.08 -13.64
N SER A 175 -15.16 8.38 -14.26
CA SER A 175 -16.12 7.51 -13.58
C SER A 175 -15.60 6.08 -13.39
N HIS A 176 -14.47 5.72 -14.00
CA HIS A 176 -13.95 4.36 -13.99
C HIS A 176 -13.68 3.83 -12.55
N PRO A 177 -14.13 2.60 -12.22
CA PRO A 177 -13.99 1.98 -10.90
C PRO A 177 -12.59 2.07 -10.28
N VAL A 178 -11.55 1.82 -11.07
CA VAL A 178 -10.16 1.82 -10.61
C VAL A 178 -9.71 3.20 -10.10
N LEU A 179 -10.19 4.29 -10.70
CA LEU A 179 -9.86 5.65 -10.23
C LEU A 179 -10.63 6.02 -8.98
N ARG A 180 -11.90 5.58 -8.87
CA ARG A 180 -12.71 5.74 -7.65
C ARG A 180 -12.12 4.98 -6.47
N TYR A 181 -11.63 3.76 -6.71
CA TYR A 181 -10.84 2.99 -5.75
C TYR A 181 -9.59 3.77 -5.30
N GLY A 182 -8.80 4.30 -6.24
CA GLY A 182 -7.63 5.13 -5.94
C GLY A 182 -7.95 6.36 -5.09
N GLN A 183 -8.99 7.10 -5.47
CA GLN A 183 -9.49 8.26 -4.73
C GLN A 183 -9.89 7.90 -3.30
N ALA A 184 -10.70 6.84 -3.12
CA ALA A 184 -11.14 6.38 -1.81
C ALA A 184 -9.95 5.94 -0.93
N ARG A 185 -8.96 5.28 -1.54
CA ARG A 185 -7.74 4.84 -0.88
C ARG A 185 -6.90 6.01 -0.39
N LYS A 186 -6.67 7.04 -1.21
CA LYS A 186 -5.91 8.25 -0.81
C LYS A 186 -6.64 9.05 0.27
N ALA A 187 -7.95 9.25 0.12
CA ALA A 187 -8.76 10.07 1.04
C ALA A 187 -8.78 9.55 2.49
N LEU A 188 -8.61 8.24 2.69
CA LEU A 188 -8.64 7.60 4.00
C LEU A 188 -7.25 7.17 4.50
N TRP A 189 -6.19 7.37 3.71
CA TRP A 189 -4.84 6.99 4.09
C TRP A 189 -4.28 7.93 5.17
N ARG A 190 -4.40 7.56 6.45
CA ARG A 190 -3.76 8.27 7.57
C ARG A 190 -2.33 7.77 7.81
N LYS A 191 -1.32 8.48 7.28
CA LYS A 191 0.13 8.22 7.50
C LYS A 191 0.64 8.69 8.88
N ARG A 192 -0.07 8.39 9.96
CA ARG A 192 0.33 8.82 11.31
C ARG A 192 1.18 7.71 11.95
N TRP A 193 2.49 7.93 12.03
CA TRP A 193 3.46 6.93 12.50
C TRP A 193 3.16 6.44 13.92
N TYR A 194 2.65 7.32 14.78
CA TYR A 194 2.22 6.96 16.13
C TYR A 194 1.06 5.95 16.17
N HIS A 195 0.15 5.95 15.19
CA HIS A 195 -0.90 4.93 15.12
C HIS A 195 -0.33 3.56 14.74
N LEU A 196 0.74 3.51 13.94
CA LEU A 196 1.44 2.27 13.62
C LEU A 196 2.17 1.74 14.86
N LEU A 197 2.87 2.62 15.58
CA LEU A 197 3.53 2.27 16.84
C LEU A 197 2.53 1.74 17.88
N LEU A 198 1.41 2.45 18.07
CA LEU A 198 0.37 2.02 19.01
C LEU A 198 -0.21 0.65 18.62
N LYS A 199 -0.50 0.44 17.33
CA LYS A 199 -1.15 -0.78 16.84
C LYS A 199 -0.23 -2.00 16.83
N LEU A 200 1.02 -1.83 16.42
CA LEU A 200 1.95 -2.92 16.12
C LEU A 200 2.99 -3.17 17.21
N VAL A 201 3.18 -2.22 18.13
CA VAL A 201 4.15 -2.35 19.22
C VAL A 201 3.45 -2.29 20.57
N VAL A 202 2.74 -1.20 20.87
CA VAL A 202 2.17 -0.98 22.21
C VAL A 202 1.00 -1.93 22.47
N PHE A 203 0.08 -2.10 21.53
CA PHE A 203 -1.09 -2.95 21.74
C PHE A 203 -0.73 -4.42 21.99
N PRO A 204 0.20 -5.06 21.24
CA PRO A 204 0.67 -6.41 21.56
C PRO A 204 1.27 -6.59 22.95
N VAL A 205 1.83 -5.53 23.57
CA VAL A 205 2.33 -5.61 24.95
C VAL A 205 1.21 -5.99 25.92
N VAL A 206 -0.02 -5.55 25.70
CA VAL A 206 -1.14 -5.80 26.61
C VAL A 206 -1.42 -7.32 26.77
N PRO A 207 -1.78 -8.07 25.71
CA PRO A 207 -1.97 -9.52 25.83
C PRO A 207 -0.66 -10.25 26.20
N ALA A 208 0.50 -9.83 25.68
CA ALA A 208 1.76 -10.45 26.03
C ALA A 208 2.08 -10.33 27.53
N ALA A 209 1.81 -9.17 28.14
CA ALA A 209 2.02 -8.93 29.56
C ALA A 209 1.09 -9.79 30.43
N ILE A 210 -0.14 -10.08 29.98
CA ILE A 210 -1.05 -11.00 30.69
C ILE A 210 -0.44 -12.41 30.76
N PHE A 211 -0.02 -12.96 29.62
CA PHE A 211 0.60 -14.29 29.57
C PHE A 211 1.92 -14.35 30.34
N PHE A 212 2.77 -13.34 30.14
CA PHE A 212 4.03 -13.23 30.85
C PHE A 212 3.83 -13.15 32.37
N ARG A 213 2.87 -12.34 32.84
CA ARG A 213 2.55 -12.23 34.26
C ARG A 213 2.06 -13.57 34.81
N ALA A 214 1.18 -14.27 34.11
CA ALA A 214 0.73 -15.60 34.51
C ALA A 214 1.92 -16.56 34.69
N HIS A 215 2.85 -16.57 33.73
CA HIS A 215 4.08 -17.37 33.83
C HIS A 215 4.94 -16.99 35.04
N GLN A 216 5.15 -15.69 35.29
CA GLN A 216 5.95 -15.22 36.43
C GLN A 216 5.38 -15.69 37.78
N TYR A 217 4.06 -15.62 37.96
CA TYR A 217 3.42 -16.10 39.19
C TYR A 217 3.47 -17.61 39.35
N ILE A 218 3.28 -18.37 38.27
CA ILE A 218 3.28 -19.84 38.31
C ILE A 218 4.70 -20.39 38.54
N ALA A 219 5.70 -19.89 37.81
CA ALA A 219 7.04 -20.45 37.81
C ALA A 219 7.95 -19.86 38.90
N PHE A 220 7.74 -18.59 39.28
CA PHE A 220 8.66 -17.86 40.17
C PHE A 220 7.98 -17.24 41.40
N GLY A 221 6.66 -17.44 41.58
CA GLY A 221 5.92 -17.02 42.78
C GLY A 221 5.65 -15.51 42.88
N GLY A 222 5.94 -14.73 41.83
CA GLY A 222 5.68 -13.29 41.84
C GLY A 222 6.10 -12.58 40.56
N ALA A 223 5.62 -11.35 40.35
CA ALA A 223 5.80 -10.59 39.11
C ALA A 223 7.26 -10.28 38.72
N PHE A 224 8.18 -10.29 39.69
CA PHE A 224 9.62 -10.05 39.52
C PHE A 224 10.46 -11.23 40.03
N GLY A 225 9.86 -12.40 40.25
CA GLY A 225 10.57 -13.55 40.82
C GLY A 225 11.77 -13.98 39.96
N GLU A 226 11.59 -14.04 38.63
CA GLU A 226 12.69 -14.36 37.72
C GLU A 226 13.77 -13.27 37.69
N TYR A 227 13.38 -11.99 37.78
CA TYR A 227 14.33 -10.87 37.82
C TYR A 227 15.27 -10.98 39.02
N HIS A 228 14.73 -11.30 40.20
CA HIS A 228 15.54 -11.43 41.42
C HIS A 228 16.41 -12.69 41.42
N GLN A 229 15.96 -13.78 40.79
CA GLN A 229 16.70 -15.06 40.78
C GLN A 229 17.73 -15.16 39.66
N ARG A 230 17.42 -14.63 38.47
CA ARG A 230 18.18 -14.83 37.22
C ARG A 230 18.60 -13.53 36.54
N GLY A 231 18.24 -12.38 37.10
CA GLY A 231 18.59 -11.06 36.59
C GLY A 231 17.72 -10.56 35.44
N LEU A 232 18.04 -9.35 34.98
CA LEU A 232 17.25 -8.63 33.96
C LEU A 232 17.21 -9.33 32.61
N ALA A 233 18.33 -9.93 32.17
CA ALA A 233 18.43 -10.54 30.86
C ALA A 233 17.46 -11.74 30.70
N ALA A 234 17.38 -12.60 31.72
CA ALA A 234 16.44 -13.72 31.73
C ALA A 234 15.00 -13.23 31.73
N TYR A 235 14.68 -12.25 32.58
CA TYR A 235 13.35 -11.65 32.67
C TYR A 235 12.87 -11.07 31.33
N LEU A 236 13.70 -10.25 30.67
CA LEU A 236 13.40 -9.67 29.36
C LEU A 236 13.37 -10.74 28.25
N GLY A 237 14.22 -11.75 28.33
CA GLY A 237 14.21 -12.89 27.40
C GLY A 237 12.91 -13.68 27.47
N THR A 238 12.43 -13.96 28.67
CA THR A 238 11.13 -14.61 28.89
C THR A 238 9.99 -13.72 28.41
N PHE A 239 10.00 -12.42 28.70
CA PHE A 239 9.01 -11.48 28.16
C PHE A 239 9.01 -11.49 26.62
N ALA A 240 10.18 -11.45 25.98
CA ALA A 240 10.31 -11.47 24.53
C ALA A 240 9.72 -12.75 23.90
N ARG A 241 9.86 -13.90 24.56
CA ARG A 241 9.26 -15.17 24.11
C ARG A 241 7.73 -15.16 24.09
N TYR A 242 7.10 -14.42 25.00
CA TYR A 242 5.64 -14.21 24.98
C TYR A 242 5.22 -13.09 24.03
N TYR A 243 6.01 -12.02 23.97
CA TYR A 243 5.71 -10.86 23.14
C TYR A 243 5.81 -11.15 21.64
N ALA A 244 6.88 -11.82 21.18
CA ALA A 244 7.13 -11.99 19.75
C ALA A 244 6.02 -12.78 19.02
N PRO A 245 5.56 -13.96 19.50
CA PRO A 245 4.45 -14.66 18.86
C PRO A 245 3.17 -13.82 18.83
N VAL A 246 2.82 -13.18 19.96
CA VAL A 246 1.62 -12.33 20.07
C VAL A 246 1.68 -11.17 19.08
N ALA A 247 2.81 -10.45 19.02
CA ALA A 247 3.01 -9.34 18.10
C ALA A 247 2.91 -9.78 16.64
N LEU A 248 3.49 -10.94 16.29
CA LEU A 248 3.45 -11.48 14.93
C LEU A 248 2.04 -11.96 14.53
N SER A 249 1.32 -12.63 15.42
CA SER A 249 -0.08 -13.02 15.17
C SER A 249 -0.95 -11.79 14.96
N LEU A 250 -0.78 -10.74 15.78
CA LEU A 250 -1.49 -9.47 15.63
C LEU A 250 -1.11 -8.74 14.34
N LEU A 251 0.16 -8.78 13.93
CA LEU A 251 0.58 -8.26 12.63
C LEU A 251 -0.15 -8.97 11.48
N LEU A 252 -0.22 -10.30 11.49
CA LEU A 252 -0.91 -11.09 10.47
C LEU A 252 -2.42 -10.80 10.44
N ILE A 253 -3.08 -10.69 11.61
CA ILE A 253 -4.49 -10.29 11.70
C ILE A 253 -4.69 -8.87 11.17
N ALA A 254 -3.78 -7.95 11.46
CA ALA A 254 -3.84 -6.58 10.93
C ALA A 254 -3.71 -6.56 9.40
N CYS A 255 -2.84 -7.42 8.85
CA CYS A 255 -2.67 -7.61 7.43
C CYS A 255 -3.90 -8.25 6.76
N LEU A 256 -4.53 -9.25 7.40
CA LEU A 256 -5.80 -9.84 6.95
C LEU A 256 -6.90 -8.77 6.82
N TRP A 257 -7.12 -7.99 7.88
CA TRP A 257 -8.10 -6.89 7.84
C TRP A 257 -7.76 -5.82 6.81
N ARG A 258 -6.47 -5.58 6.56
CA ARG A 258 -6.03 -4.70 5.48
C ARG A 258 -6.41 -5.28 4.12
N GLY A 259 -6.20 -6.57 3.89
CA GLY A 259 -6.61 -7.28 2.69
C GLY A 259 -8.12 -7.20 2.45
N VAL A 260 -8.93 -7.51 3.48
CA VAL A 260 -10.40 -7.40 3.44
C VAL A 260 -10.84 -5.98 3.08
N THR A 261 -10.22 -4.96 3.68
CA THR A 261 -10.52 -3.54 3.38
C THR A 261 -10.25 -3.21 1.91
N GLU A 262 -9.11 -3.64 1.38
CA GLU A 262 -8.75 -3.38 -0.02
C GLU A 262 -9.66 -4.15 -0.98
N LEU A 263 -10.00 -5.41 -0.68
CA LEU A 263 -10.93 -6.22 -1.48
C LEU A 263 -12.33 -5.63 -1.52
N VAL A 264 -12.91 -5.28 -0.36
CA VAL A 264 -14.26 -4.66 -0.29
C VAL A 264 -14.25 -3.30 -0.98
N SER A 265 -13.21 -2.49 -0.78
CA SER A 265 -13.09 -1.19 -1.46
C SER A 265 -12.96 -1.36 -2.98
N PHE A 266 -12.29 -2.40 -3.47
CA PHE A 266 -12.19 -2.68 -4.89
C PHE A 266 -13.53 -3.20 -5.46
N ALA A 267 -14.14 -4.19 -4.82
CA ALA A 267 -15.43 -4.76 -5.23
C ALA A 267 -16.55 -3.70 -5.26
N THR A 268 -16.62 -2.86 -4.23
CA THR A 268 -17.60 -1.76 -4.19
C THR A 268 -17.32 -0.68 -5.24
N ALA A 269 -16.07 -0.46 -5.64
CA ALA A 269 -15.77 0.45 -6.74
C ALA A 269 -16.35 -0.04 -8.08
N TRP A 270 -16.46 -1.36 -8.27
CA TRP A 270 -17.09 -1.96 -9.46
C TRP A 270 -18.62 -2.03 -9.38
N GLY A 271 -19.17 -2.43 -8.23
CA GLY A 271 -20.63 -2.62 -8.10
C GLY A 271 -21.41 -1.37 -7.70
N ALA A 272 -20.84 -0.50 -6.86
CA ALA A 272 -21.50 0.70 -6.32
C ALA A 272 -20.49 1.83 -6.07
N PRO A 273 -20.01 2.51 -7.12
CA PRO A 273 -18.91 3.48 -7.03
C PRO A 273 -19.14 4.64 -6.05
N SER A 274 -20.41 5.04 -5.86
CA SER A 274 -20.80 6.10 -4.91
C SER A 274 -20.60 5.68 -3.44
N TRP A 275 -20.68 4.38 -3.15
CA TRP A 275 -20.56 3.82 -1.81
C TRP A 275 -19.13 3.43 -1.43
N THR A 276 -18.19 3.38 -2.38
CA THR A 276 -16.82 2.88 -2.17
C THR A 276 -16.13 3.51 -0.95
N ARG A 277 -16.25 4.83 -0.79
CA ARG A 277 -15.66 5.55 0.35
C ARG A 277 -16.33 5.18 1.67
N GLY A 278 -17.65 5.06 1.67
CA GLY A 278 -18.45 4.67 2.84
C GLY A 278 -18.11 3.24 3.27
N ALA A 279 -18.18 2.29 2.33
CA ALA A 279 -17.84 0.89 2.57
C ALA A 279 -16.43 0.72 3.13
N ARG A 280 -15.43 1.38 2.53
CA ARG A 280 -14.05 1.34 3.03
C ARG A 280 -13.95 1.86 4.47
N ARG A 281 -14.60 2.98 4.78
CA ARG A 281 -14.62 3.55 6.15
C ARG A 281 -15.27 2.59 7.14
N SER A 282 -16.38 1.95 6.77
CA SER A 282 -17.08 0.98 7.62
C SER A 282 -16.22 -0.23 7.92
N VAL A 283 -15.56 -0.81 6.91
CA VAL A 283 -14.66 -1.96 7.10
C VAL A 283 -13.43 -1.57 7.93
N GLU A 284 -12.85 -0.38 7.72
CA GLU A 284 -11.73 0.09 8.56
C GLU A 284 -12.15 0.27 10.02
N TRP A 285 -13.37 0.75 10.27
CA TRP A 285 -13.88 0.92 11.63
C TRP A 285 -14.19 -0.43 12.29
N LEU A 286 -14.90 -1.31 11.60
CA LEU A 286 -15.21 -2.66 12.06
C LEU A 286 -13.93 -3.46 12.33
N GLY A 287 -12.95 -3.39 11.42
CA GLY A 287 -11.66 -4.03 11.59
C GLY A 287 -10.89 -3.50 12.81
N ARG A 288 -10.99 -2.20 13.13
CA ARG A 288 -10.42 -1.65 14.38
C ARG A 288 -11.16 -2.15 15.61
N LEU A 289 -12.49 -2.17 15.57
CA LEU A 289 -13.30 -2.66 16.69
C LEU A 289 -12.95 -4.12 17.00
N ILE A 290 -12.93 -4.98 15.98
CA ILE A 290 -12.58 -6.39 16.13
C ILE A 290 -11.13 -6.55 16.57
N PHE A 291 -10.19 -5.78 16.01
CA PHE A 291 -8.77 -5.86 16.37
C PHE A 291 -8.50 -5.44 17.82
N TYR A 292 -9.09 -4.35 18.31
CA TYR A 292 -8.80 -3.87 19.67
C TYR A 292 -9.71 -4.50 20.71
N ALA A 293 -11.03 -4.46 20.52
CA ALA A 293 -11.98 -4.97 21.50
C ALA A 293 -12.18 -6.48 21.36
N GLY A 294 -12.31 -6.99 20.12
CA GLY A 294 -12.54 -8.41 19.87
C GLY A 294 -11.40 -9.29 20.37
N ILE A 295 -10.14 -8.88 20.16
CA ILE A 295 -8.98 -9.63 20.63
C ILE A 295 -8.92 -9.68 22.16
N LEU A 296 -9.11 -8.53 22.83
CA LEU A 296 -9.11 -8.51 24.30
C LEU A 296 -10.26 -9.31 24.89
N ALA A 297 -11.47 -9.20 24.32
CA ALA A 297 -12.63 -9.97 24.74
C ALA A 297 -12.41 -11.48 24.53
N PHE A 298 -11.84 -11.88 23.39
CA PHE A 298 -11.51 -13.27 23.11
C PHE A 298 -10.46 -13.82 24.09
N THR A 299 -9.39 -13.06 24.36
CA THR A 299 -8.40 -13.43 25.36
C THR A 299 -9.03 -13.57 26.74
N ALA A 300 -9.84 -12.61 27.18
CA ALA A 300 -10.52 -12.66 28.47
C ALA A 300 -11.46 -13.87 28.57
N TRP A 301 -12.25 -14.14 27.53
CA TRP A 301 -13.13 -15.32 27.49
C TRP A 301 -12.34 -16.62 27.61
N ARG A 302 -11.21 -16.76 26.91
CA ARG A 302 -10.38 -17.97 26.96
C ARG A 302 -9.74 -18.23 28.32
N PHE A 303 -9.56 -17.20 29.14
CA PHE A 303 -9.11 -17.32 30.53
C PHE A 303 -10.24 -17.64 31.51
N LEU A 304 -11.49 -17.29 31.17
CA LEU A 304 -12.66 -17.48 32.03
C LEU A 304 -13.41 -18.80 31.75
N ALA A 305 -13.26 -19.36 30.54
CA ALA A 305 -13.86 -20.61 30.08
C ALA A 305 -12.82 -21.74 30.05
#